data_AF-A0A352IDE9-F1
#
_entry.id   AF-A0A352IDE9-F1
#
_cell.length_a   1.000
_cell.length_b   1.000
_cell.length_c   1.000
_cell.angle_alpha   90.00
_cell.angle_beta   90.00
_cell.angle_gamma   90.00
#
_symmetry.space_group_name_H-M   'P 1'
#
loop_
_entity.id
_entity.type
_entity.pdbx_description
1 polymer ?
#
loop_
_entity_poly.entity_id
_entity_poly.type
_entity_poly.pdbx_seq_one_letter_code
_entity_poly.pdbx_strand_id
1 'polypeptide(L)'
;TGNGYDSFFGVLCGNVRNIGFEDVDIDCTSTGSGVLGGYVGHTDYSDADRNLYTCYIENVWVTGKLKVASSYCGGFFGNVGGPTVMRNCYANMQITSGASLNGGIVGRVREALTMENCYAAGTINAGTWGGIVGGGQKGSTPATTYKDIVVWNNTEKNFGGTAANDRLSGILYYDGANFHDLQQAVVAWDSKLWTCTMEDGAYPVLLRTAVGIQPVADGVADGRVTSGIYTLTGVRVRQATKGLYIINGRKVMVK
;
A
#
# COMPACT_ATOMS: atom_id res chain seq x y z
N THR A 1 14.40 22.11 -0.23
CA THR A 1 12.98 21.94 0.12
C THR A 1 12.36 20.99 -0.87
N GLY A 2 12.30 19.70 -0.54
CA GLY A 2 11.74 18.68 -1.43
C GLY A 2 10.22 18.80 -1.43
N ASN A 3 9.66 19.36 -2.50
CA ASN A 3 8.21 19.39 -2.70
C ASN A 3 7.75 18.02 -3.21
N GLY A 4 7.12 17.23 -2.34
CA GLY A 4 6.04 16.33 -2.74
C GLY A 4 6.24 14.86 -2.40
N TYR A 5 5.29 14.33 -1.62
CA TYR A 5 4.93 12.91 -1.53
C TYR A 5 6.05 11.97 -1.09
N ASP A 6 6.62 12.17 0.10
CA ASP A 6 7.60 11.22 0.67
C ASP A 6 7.00 9.81 0.71
N SER A 7 7.46 8.96 -0.21
CA SER A 7 6.92 7.66 -0.58
C SER A 7 7.84 6.99 -1.60
N PHE A 8 7.56 5.75 -2.01
CA PHE A 8 8.41 5.06 -2.98
C PHE A 8 8.36 5.67 -4.39
N PHE A 9 7.17 5.95 -4.93
CA PHE A 9 7.01 6.49 -6.30
C PHE A 9 6.70 7.99 -6.34
N GLY A 10 6.31 8.60 -5.23
CA GLY A 10 5.74 9.96 -5.22
C GLY A 10 4.34 9.98 -5.84
N VAL A 11 4.29 9.97 -7.17
CA VAL A 11 3.06 9.85 -7.98
C VAL A 11 3.17 8.59 -8.84
N LEU A 12 2.35 7.59 -8.55
CA LEU A 12 2.33 6.34 -9.31
C LEU A 12 1.36 6.42 -10.49
N CYS A 13 1.91 6.40 -11.71
CA CYS A 13 1.15 6.24 -12.96
C CYS A 13 1.60 4.97 -13.66
N GLY A 14 0.85 3.87 -13.51
CA GLY A 14 1.23 2.58 -14.07
C GLY A 14 0.81 1.39 -13.20
N ASN A 15 1.63 0.34 -13.21
CA ASN A 15 1.30 -0.95 -12.61
C ASN A 15 2.36 -1.40 -11.61
N VAL A 16 1.93 -1.91 -10.46
CA VAL A 16 2.79 -2.50 -9.43
C VAL A 16 2.22 -3.86 -9.08
N ARG A 17 3.03 -4.92 -9.22
CA ARG A 17 2.56 -6.28 -9.01
C ARG A 17 3.59 -7.18 -8.33
N ASN A 18 3.10 -8.11 -7.51
CA ASN A 18 3.88 -9.20 -6.91
C ASN A 18 5.07 -8.73 -6.08
N ILE A 19 4.88 -7.69 -5.27
CA ILE A 19 5.96 -7.10 -4.47
C ILE A 19 5.45 -6.58 -3.13
N GLY A 20 6.25 -6.78 -2.09
CA GLY A 20 6.00 -6.25 -0.76
C GLY A 20 6.95 -5.14 -0.41
N PHE A 21 6.51 -4.25 0.46
CA PHE A 21 7.35 -3.24 1.10
C PHE A 21 7.26 -3.49 2.60
N GLU A 22 8.31 -4.06 3.16
CA GLU A 22 8.31 -4.54 4.53
C GLU A 22 9.12 -3.61 5.42
N ASP A 23 8.63 -3.41 6.65
CA ASP A 23 9.25 -2.55 7.65
C ASP A 23 9.65 -1.17 7.10
N VAL A 24 8.72 -0.57 6.36
CA VAL A 24 8.90 0.79 5.85
C VAL A 24 8.82 1.80 7.00
N ASP A 25 9.59 2.88 6.91
CA ASP A 25 9.47 4.02 7.81
C ASP A 25 9.45 5.30 6.97
N ILE A 26 8.28 5.93 6.90
CA ILE A 26 8.04 7.12 6.09
C ILE A 26 7.54 8.24 6.99
N ASP A 27 8.24 9.39 7.00
CA ASP A 27 7.81 10.63 7.65
C ASP A 27 7.58 11.72 6.60
N CYS A 28 6.32 11.89 6.19
CA CYS A 28 5.90 12.93 5.26
C CYS A 28 5.32 14.14 6.00
N THR A 29 6.04 15.25 6.02
CA THR A 29 5.64 16.46 6.76
C THR A 29 4.97 17.54 5.90
N SER A 30 5.00 17.38 4.58
CA SER A 30 4.70 18.47 3.64
C SER A 30 3.32 18.36 2.96
N THR A 31 2.79 17.16 2.76
CA THR A 31 1.58 16.89 1.98
C THR A 31 0.98 15.54 2.38
N GLY A 32 -0.05 15.09 1.66
CA GLY A 32 -0.65 13.78 1.87
C GLY A 32 0.15 12.66 1.22
N SER A 33 0.30 11.53 1.89
CA SER A 33 1.18 10.43 1.44
C SER A 33 0.62 9.04 1.71
N GLY A 34 1.34 8.05 1.18
CA GLY A 34 1.21 6.63 1.44
C GLY A 34 2.51 5.92 1.09
N VAL A 35 2.63 4.62 1.36
CA VAL A 35 3.91 3.91 1.15
C VAL A 35 4.33 3.90 -0.31
N LEU A 36 3.38 3.68 -1.23
CA LEU A 36 3.67 3.66 -2.65
C LEU A 36 3.64 5.06 -3.26
N GLY A 37 2.77 5.95 -2.77
CA GLY A 37 2.64 7.28 -3.34
C GLY A 37 1.73 8.19 -2.54
N GLY A 38 1.95 9.49 -2.65
CA GLY A 38 0.89 10.44 -2.35
C GLY A 38 -0.25 10.36 -3.35
N TYR A 39 0.03 9.95 -4.59
CA TYR A 39 -0.97 9.77 -5.64
C TYR A 39 -0.82 8.41 -6.32
N VAL A 40 -1.96 7.82 -6.68
CA VAL A 40 -2.07 6.82 -7.75
C VAL A 40 -2.98 7.36 -8.85
N GLY A 41 -2.48 7.31 -10.08
CA GLY A 41 -3.03 8.00 -11.23
C GLY A 41 -2.87 9.53 -11.16
N HIS A 42 -2.99 10.16 -12.32
CA HIS A 42 -2.96 11.61 -12.48
C HIS A 42 -3.79 12.00 -13.70
N THR A 43 -4.28 13.25 -13.77
CA THR A 43 -5.03 13.75 -14.94
C THR A 43 -4.23 13.68 -16.23
N ASP A 44 -2.91 13.72 -16.12
CA ASP A 44 -1.98 13.68 -17.26
C ASP A 44 -1.60 12.24 -17.64
N TYR A 45 -2.07 11.24 -16.90
CA TYR A 45 -1.90 9.83 -17.26
C TYR A 45 -3.09 9.38 -18.11
N SER A 46 -3.10 9.85 -19.35
CA SER A 46 -4.17 9.62 -20.34
C SER A 46 -3.63 9.40 -21.74
N ASP A 47 -4.50 8.88 -22.62
CA ASP A 47 -4.27 8.85 -24.06
C ASP A 47 -4.37 10.25 -24.71
N ALA A 48 -4.20 10.30 -26.03
CA ALA A 48 -4.26 11.55 -26.79
C ALA A 48 -5.60 12.28 -26.70
N ASP A 49 -6.68 11.56 -26.41
CA ASP A 49 -8.05 12.09 -26.28
C ASP A 49 -8.43 12.43 -24.84
N ARG A 50 -7.46 12.37 -23.91
CA ARG A 50 -7.63 12.56 -22.46
C ARG A 50 -8.46 11.48 -21.76
N ASN A 51 -8.56 10.29 -22.32
CA ASN A 51 -9.09 9.15 -21.58
C ASN A 51 -8.02 8.66 -20.60
N LEU A 52 -8.33 8.70 -19.30
CA LEU A 52 -7.38 8.31 -18.26
C LEU A 52 -7.04 6.83 -18.34
N TYR A 53 -5.75 6.51 -18.25
CA TYR A 53 -5.28 5.14 -18.13
C TYR A 53 -5.49 4.61 -16.71
N THR A 54 -5.87 3.34 -16.61
CA THR A 54 -6.03 2.65 -15.33
C THR A 54 -4.69 2.23 -14.74
N CYS A 55 -4.49 2.50 -13.46
CA CYS A 55 -3.38 1.95 -12.67
C CYS A 55 -3.78 0.60 -12.05
N TYR A 56 -2.89 -0.40 -12.07
CA TYR A 56 -3.15 -1.73 -11.50
C TYR A 56 -2.16 -2.08 -10.39
N ILE A 57 -2.69 -2.33 -9.21
CA ILE A 57 -1.94 -2.72 -8.00
C ILE A 57 -2.39 -4.12 -7.61
N GLU A 58 -1.58 -5.13 -7.86
CA GLU A 58 -2.01 -6.52 -7.73
C GLU A 58 -1.00 -7.39 -6.99
N ASN A 59 -1.43 -8.11 -5.95
CA ASN A 59 -0.54 -8.95 -5.13
C ASN A 59 0.57 -8.11 -4.48
N VAL A 60 0.20 -7.00 -3.86
CA VAL A 60 1.13 -6.02 -3.27
C VAL A 60 0.79 -5.85 -1.80
N TRP A 61 1.81 -5.72 -0.94
CA TRP A 61 1.59 -5.44 0.47
C TRP A 61 2.56 -4.43 1.04
N VAL A 62 2.14 -3.79 2.13
CA VAL A 62 2.94 -2.80 2.84
C VAL A 62 2.85 -3.07 4.35
N THR A 63 4.00 -3.07 5.03
CA THR A 63 4.10 -3.15 6.49
C THR A 63 5.10 -2.15 7.02
N GLY A 64 4.92 -1.70 8.26
CA GLY A 64 5.82 -0.76 8.91
C GLY A 64 5.09 0.46 9.48
N LYS A 65 5.74 1.61 9.43
CA LYS A 65 5.29 2.88 10.01
C LYS A 65 5.10 3.93 8.93
N LEU A 66 4.03 4.70 9.08
CA LEU A 66 3.71 5.82 8.20
C LEU A 66 3.28 7.02 9.03
N LYS A 67 4.03 8.10 8.93
CA LYS A 67 3.71 9.38 9.54
C LYS A 67 3.40 10.40 8.44
N VAL A 68 2.23 11.02 8.52
CA VAL A 68 1.77 12.01 7.53
C VAL A 68 1.23 13.24 8.26
N ALA A 69 1.82 14.41 8.03
CA ALA A 69 1.45 15.61 8.79
C ALA A 69 0.16 16.28 8.30
N SER A 70 -0.21 16.16 7.01
CA SER A 70 -1.32 16.94 6.46
C SER A 70 -2.02 16.30 5.26
N SER A 71 -3.15 16.90 4.87
CA SER A 71 -3.95 16.56 3.68
C SER A 71 -4.64 15.20 3.71
N TYR A 72 -3.96 14.12 3.32
CA TYR A 72 -4.58 12.79 3.21
C TYR A 72 -3.54 11.68 3.42
N CYS A 73 -3.91 10.59 4.09
CA CYS A 73 -3.00 9.50 4.44
C CYS A 73 -3.64 8.14 4.15
N GLY A 74 -2.94 7.26 3.44
CA GLY A 74 -3.36 5.88 3.28
C GLY A 74 -2.16 4.94 3.26
N GLY A 75 -2.31 3.72 3.79
CA GLY A 75 -1.22 2.74 3.84
C GLY A 75 -0.53 2.56 2.48
N PHE A 76 -1.29 2.47 1.39
CA PHE A 76 -0.73 2.44 0.04
C PHE A 76 -0.59 3.83 -0.56
N PHE A 77 -1.70 4.58 -0.57
CA PHE A 77 -1.78 5.86 -1.26
C PHE A 77 -2.47 6.95 -0.45
N GLY A 78 -1.92 8.15 -0.52
CA GLY A 78 -2.60 9.34 -0.04
C GLY A 78 -3.88 9.62 -0.81
N ASN A 79 -3.84 9.56 -2.14
CA ASN A 79 -4.93 9.95 -3.03
C ASN A 79 -5.05 9.05 -4.27
N VAL A 80 -6.26 8.57 -4.56
CA VAL A 80 -6.63 8.01 -5.87
C VAL A 80 -7.04 9.17 -6.78
N GLY A 81 -6.15 9.54 -7.70
CA GLY A 81 -6.30 10.66 -8.63
C GLY A 81 -6.54 10.28 -10.09
N GLY A 82 -6.49 8.98 -10.42
CA GLY A 82 -6.90 8.40 -11.69
C GLY A 82 -7.56 7.03 -11.48
N PRO A 83 -8.20 6.46 -12.53
CA PRO A 83 -8.81 5.14 -12.44
C PRO A 83 -7.83 4.11 -11.91
N THR A 84 -8.21 3.38 -10.87
CA THR A 84 -7.30 2.46 -10.17
C THR A 84 -7.99 1.16 -9.81
N VAL A 85 -7.29 0.06 -10.01
CA VAL A 85 -7.70 -1.28 -9.60
C VAL A 85 -6.68 -1.85 -8.63
N MET A 86 -7.15 -2.24 -7.44
CA MET A 86 -6.36 -2.89 -6.40
C MET A 86 -6.89 -4.29 -6.16
N ARG A 87 -6.07 -5.33 -6.32
CA ARG A 87 -6.46 -6.72 -6.09
C ARG A 87 -5.45 -7.48 -5.24
N ASN A 88 -5.94 -8.27 -4.30
CA ASN A 88 -5.09 -9.10 -3.45
C ASN A 88 -4.00 -8.28 -2.75
N CYS A 89 -4.40 -7.17 -2.12
CA CYS A 89 -3.47 -6.23 -1.49
C CYS A 89 -3.74 -6.10 0.00
N TYR A 90 -2.69 -5.89 0.80
CA TYR A 90 -2.89 -5.60 2.22
C TYR A 90 -1.95 -4.55 2.79
N ALA A 91 -2.47 -3.80 3.75
CA ALA A 91 -1.69 -2.85 4.54
C ALA A 91 -1.73 -3.27 6.01
N ASN A 92 -0.58 -3.54 6.61
CA ASN A 92 -0.45 -3.73 8.06
C ASN A 92 0.48 -2.65 8.61
N MET A 93 -0.09 -1.46 8.83
CA MET A 93 0.68 -0.24 9.06
C MET A 93 0.40 0.34 10.45
N GLN A 94 1.42 0.91 11.07
CA GLN A 94 1.28 1.81 12.20
C GLN A 94 1.24 3.25 11.65
N ILE A 95 0.03 3.78 11.49
CA ILE A 95 -0.20 5.11 10.92
C ILE A 95 -0.32 6.14 12.05
N THR A 96 0.48 7.20 12.00
CA THR A 96 0.30 8.41 12.83
C THR A 96 0.06 9.60 11.91
N SER A 97 -1.09 10.25 12.01
CA SER A 97 -1.45 11.25 11.00
C SER A 97 -2.16 12.48 11.54
N GLY A 98 -1.70 13.65 11.07
CA GLY A 98 -2.38 14.94 11.20
C GLY A 98 -3.24 15.30 9.98
N ALA A 99 -3.33 14.43 8.97
CA ALA A 99 -4.17 14.64 7.80
C ALA A 99 -5.67 14.63 8.16
N SER A 100 -6.51 15.22 7.32
CA SER A 100 -7.96 15.27 7.53
C SER A 100 -8.71 14.06 6.96
N LEU A 101 -8.09 13.30 6.05
CA LEU A 101 -8.64 12.09 5.46
C LEU A 101 -7.63 10.95 5.61
N ASN A 102 -7.94 9.98 6.47
CA ASN A 102 -7.03 8.89 6.79
C ASN A 102 -7.72 7.56 6.55
N GLY A 103 -7.12 6.68 5.75
CA GLY A 103 -7.60 5.33 5.51
C GLY A 103 -6.52 4.28 5.76
N GLY A 104 -6.91 3.07 6.14
CA GLY A 104 -5.94 1.98 6.28
C GLY A 104 -5.21 1.64 4.97
N ILE A 105 -5.88 1.78 3.82
CA ILE A 105 -5.32 1.53 2.48
C ILE A 105 -5.18 2.83 1.68
N VAL A 106 -6.23 3.65 1.62
CA VAL A 106 -6.27 4.89 0.82
C VAL A 106 -6.78 6.07 1.63
N GLY A 107 -6.09 7.21 1.59
CA GLY A 107 -6.57 8.43 2.27
C GLY A 107 -7.79 9.04 1.58
N ARG A 108 -7.63 9.47 0.33
CA ARG A 108 -8.66 10.18 -0.43
C ARG A 108 -9.00 9.47 -1.74
N VAL A 109 -10.28 9.38 -2.07
CA VAL A 109 -10.77 8.86 -3.35
C VAL A 109 -11.37 9.99 -4.18
N ARG A 110 -10.75 10.34 -5.32
CA ARG A 110 -11.23 11.36 -6.26
C ARG A 110 -11.64 10.82 -7.61
N GLU A 111 -11.22 9.59 -7.92
CA GLU A 111 -11.47 8.92 -9.19
C GLU A 111 -11.94 7.49 -8.99
N ALA A 112 -12.34 6.84 -10.09
CA ALA A 112 -12.81 5.46 -10.09
C ALA A 112 -11.83 4.52 -9.37
N LEU A 113 -12.31 3.82 -8.36
CA LEU A 113 -11.55 2.78 -7.66
C LEU A 113 -12.31 1.45 -7.74
N THR A 114 -11.56 0.37 -7.93
CA THR A 114 -12.04 -1.00 -7.69
C THR A 114 -11.07 -1.67 -6.75
N MET A 115 -11.57 -2.16 -5.62
CA MET A 115 -10.79 -2.87 -4.63
C MET A 115 -11.41 -4.24 -4.38
N GLU A 116 -10.63 -5.29 -4.57
CA GLU A 116 -11.08 -6.67 -4.45
C GLU A 116 -10.05 -7.51 -3.68
N ASN A 117 -10.52 -8.30 -2.71
CA ASN A 117 -9.69 -9.20 -1.91
C ASN A 117 -8.56 -8.42 -1.19
N CYS A 118 -8.92 -7.35 -0.48
CA CYS A 118 -7.95 -6.50 0.21
C CYS A 118 -8.26 -6.38 1.69
N TYR A 119 -7.24 -6.16 2.51
CA TYR A 119 -7.47 -5.87 3.93
C TYR A 119 -6.54 -4.80 4.49
N ALA A 120 -7.02 -4.14 5.54
CA ALA A 120 -6.20 -3.24 6.36
C ALA A 120 -6.13 -3.76 7.79
N ALA A 121 -4.91 -3.82 8.32
CA ALA A 121 -4.55 -4.17 9.67
C ALA A 121 -3.59 -3.12 10.25
N GLY A 122 -3.14 -3.35 11.48
CA GLY A 122 -2.32 -2.39 12.21
C GLY A 122 -3.18 -1.32 12.90
N THR A 123 -2.60 -0.15 13.14
CA THR A 123 -3.22 0.91 13.95
C THR A 123 -3.23 2.23 13.21
N ILE A 124 -4.28 3.03 13.42
CA ILE A 124 -4.37 4.40 12.91
C ILE A 124 -4.57 5.34 14.10
N ASN A 125 -3.56 6.18 14.37
CA ASN A 125 -3.63 7.27 15.32
C ASN A 125 -3.81 8.59 14.56
N ALA A 126 -5.06 9.03 14.42
CA ALA A 126 -5.44 10.26 13.74
C ALA A 126 -6.76 10.81 14.30
N GLY A 127 -7.00 12.12 14.13
CA GLY A 127 -8.24 12.75 14.59
C GLY A 127 -9.50 12.34 13.79
N THR A 128 -9.35 12.02 12.50
CA THR A 128 -10.41 11.51 11.64
C THR A 128 -9.86 10.37 10.82
N TRP A 129 -10.53 9.22 10.76
CA TRP A 129 -10.00 8.05 10.07
C TRP A 129 -11.12 7.11 9.61
N GLY A 130 -10.77 6.22 8.67
CA GLY A 130 -11.57 5.10 8.22
C GLY A 130 -10.70 3.86 8.09
N GLY A 131 -11.29 2.69 8.33
CA GLY A 131 -10.56 1.43 8.35
C GLY A 131 -9.94 1.07 7.00
N ILE A 132 -10.57 1.41 5.87
CA ILE A 132 -10.06 1.11 4.52
C ILE A 132 -9.76 2.40 3.76
N VAL A 133 -10.72 3.32 3.71
CA VAL A 133 -10.59 4.61 3.03
C VAL A 133 -10.83 5.78 3.98
N GLY A 134 -10.16 6.91 3.79
CA GLY A 134 -10.51 8.14 4.50
C GLY A 134 -11.74 8.85 3.92
N GLY A 135 -12.00 8.66 2.63
CA GLY A 135 -13.17 9.18 1.90
C GLY A 135 -12.82 10.31 0.92
N GLY A 136 -13.61 11.39 0.92
CA GLY A 136 -13.36 12.58 0.10
C GLY A 136 -13.89 12.52 -1.34
N GLN A 137 -14.74 11.56 -1.67
CA GLN A 137 -15.51 11.50 -2.90
C GLN A 137 -16.37 12.77 -3.06
N LYS A 138 -16.52 13.26 -4.29
CA LYS A 138 -17.44 14.35 -4.66
C LYS A 138 -18.63 13.76 -5.43
N GLY A 139 -19.69 14.55 -5.64
CA GLY A 139 -20.82 14.14 -6.48
C GLY A 139 -20.43 13.73 -7.91
N SER A 140 -19.29 14.22 -8.41
CA SER A 140 -18.74 13.85 -9.72
C SER A 140 -17.76 12.67 -9.68
N THR A 141 -17.39 12.17 -8.49
CA THR A 141 -16.46 11.03 -8.37
C THR A 141 -17.18 9.78 -8.87
N PRO A 142 -16.58 9.02 -9.82
CA PRO A 142 -17.16 7.76 -10.28
C PRO A 142 -17.39 6.78 -9.12
N ALA A 143 -18.44 5.97 -9.23
CA ALA A 143 -18.76 4.97 -8.23
C ALA A 143 -17.59 4.00 -8.02
N THR A 144 -17.22 3.80 -6.77
CA THR A 144 -16.19 2.85 -6.36
C THR A 144 -16.82 1.49 -6.07
N THR A 145 -16.09 0.41 -6.37
CA THR A 145 -16.48 -0.95 -5.97
C THR A 145 -15.50 -1.49 -4.93
N TYR A 146 -16.03 -1.95 -3.81
CA TYR A 146 -15.32 -2.64 -2.75
C TYR A 146 -15.92 -4.03 -2.59
N LYS A 147 -15.12 -5.05 -2.89
CA LYS A 147 -15.54 -6.44 -2.84
C LYS A 147 -14.57 -7.24 -1.99
N ASP A 148 -15.08 -8.07 -1.10
CA ASP A 148 -14.27 -9.00 -0.32
C ASP A 148 -13.15 -8.26 0.42
N ILE A 149 -13.56 -7.43 1.39
CA ILE A 149 -12.67 -6.54 2.13
C ILE A 149 -12.72 -6.88 3.61
N VAL A 150 -11.55 -6.99 4.25
CA VAL A 150 -11.47 -7.11 5.71
C VAL A 150 -10.97 -5.82 6.34
N VAL A 151 -11.77 -5.27 7.25
CA VAL A 151 -11.42 -4.13 8.09
C VAL A 151 -10.95 -4.65 9.44
N TRP A 152 -9.63 -4.81 9.60
CA TRP A 152 -9.03 -5.42 10.79
C TRP A 152 -8.45 -4.42 11.78
N ASN A 153 -8.15 -3.21 11.32
CA ASN A 153 -7.48 -2.17 12.09
C ASN A 153 -8.37 -1.41 13.10
N ASN A 154 -9.64 -1.82 13.26
CA ASN A 154 -10.54 -1.26 14.27
C ASN A 154 -11.68 -2.22 14.60
N THR A 155 -12.30 -2.03 15.78
CA THR A 155 -13.47 -2.79 16.25
C THR A 155 -14.79 -2.01 16.12
N GLU A 156 -14.73 -0.77 15.64
CA GLU A 156 -15.88 0.14 15.55
C GLU A 156 -16.72 -0.07 14.28
N LYS A 157 -16.31 -1.03 13.43
CA LYS A 157 -16.87 -1.25 12.09
C LYS A 157 -16.79 0.00 11.21
N ASN A 158 -15.81 0.85 11.45
CA ASN A 158 -15.58 2.06 10.68
C ASN A 158 -14.84 1.69 9.39
N PHE A 159 -15.56 1.63 8.27
CA PHE A 159 -14.98 1.42 6.95
C PHE A 159 -14.26 2.66 6.42
N GLY A 160 -14.82 3.84 6.70
CA GLY A 160 -14.46 5.11 6.08
C GLY A 160 -15.59 5.78 5.31
N GLY A 161 -15.30 6.97 4.76
CA GLY A 161 -16.24 7.72 3.95
C GLY A 161 -16.48 7.09 2.57
N THR A 162 -17.73 6.80 2.26
CA THR A 162 -18.18 6.30 0.95
C THR A 162 -19.24 7.22 0.35
N ALA A 163 -19.42 7.15 -0.97
CA ALA A 163 -20.49 7.84 -1.67
C ALA A 163 -21.72 6.93 -1.83
N ALA A 164 -22.90 7.52 -2.03
CA ALA A 164 -24.16 6.78 -2.15
C ALA A 164 -24.17 5.73 -3.28
N ASN A 165 -23.39 5.95 -4.34
CA ASN A 165 -23.30 5.04 -5.48
C ASN A 165 -22.17 4.00 -5.34
N ASP A 166 -21.37 4.06 -4.27
CA ASP A 166 -20.33 3.07 -4.02
C ASP A 166 -20.97 1.71 -3.71
N ARG A 167 -20.36 0.64 -4.19
CA ARG A 167 -20.86 -0.74 -4.06
C ARG A 167 -19.97 -1.51 -3.11
N LEU A 168 -20.54 -1.90 -1.97
CA LEU A 168 -19.85 -2.67 -0.94
C LEU A 168 -20.46 -4.06 -0.87
N SER A 169 -19.64 -5.10 -1.03
CA SER A 169 -20.06 -6.50 -0.93
C SER A 169 -18.97 -7.35 -0.28
N GLY A 170 -19.33 -8.30 0.59
CA GLY A 170 -18.32 -9.15 1.26
C GLY A 170 -17.41 -8.38 2.22
N ILE A 171 -17.93 -7.33 2.88
CA ILE A 171 -17.17 -6.56 3.86
C ILE A 171 -17.26 -7.24 5.21
N LEU A 172 -16.11 -7.61 5.76
CA LEU A 172 -15.99 -8.19 7.10
C LEU A 172 -15.26 -7.22 8.01
N TYR A 173 -15.69 -7.15 9.26
CA TYR A 173 -15.13 -6.26 10.27
C TYR A 173 -14.61 -7.08 11.43
N TYR A 174 -13.44 -6.70 11.95
CA TYR A 174 -12.96 -7.20 13.22
C TYR A 174 -13.84 -6.68 14.36
N ASP A 175 -14.23 -7.56 15.27
CA ASP A 175 -15.10 -7.21 16.42
C ASP A 175 -14.40 -7.38 17.77
N GLY A 176 -13.12 -7.77 17.76
CA GLY A 176 -12.34 -8.06 18.97
C GLY A 176 -12.27 -9.55 19.34
N ALA A 177 -13.09 -10.40 18.71
CA ALA A 177 -13.16 -11.83 19.01
C ALA A 177 -13.07 -12.72 17.75
N ASN A 178 -13.49 -12.23 16.59
CA ASN A 178 -13.57 -13.00 15.34
C ASN A 178 -12.25 -13.09 14.55
N PHE A 179 -11.08 -12.95 15.20
CA PHE A 179 -9.78 -12.92 14.51
C PHE A 179 -9.57 -14.17 13.63
N HIS A 180 -9.86 -15.36 14.17
CA HIS A 180 -9.67 -16.61 13.45
C HIS A 180 -10.60 -16.77 12.24
N ASP A 181 -11.87 -16.35 12.38
CA ASP A 181 -12.84 -16.40 11.27
C ASP A 181 -12.39 -15.49 10.11
N LEU A 182 -11.83 -14.32 10.43
CA LEU A 182 -11.26 -13.43 9.42
C LEU A 182 -10.02 -14.03 8.75
N GLN A 183 -9.17 -14.75 9.48
CA GLN A 183 -8.01 -15.45 8.89
C GLN A 183 -8.49 -16.47 7.84
N GLN A 184 -9.51 -17.27 8.20
CA GLN A 184 -10.09 -18.26 7.30
C GLN A 184 -10.75 -17.62 6.07
N ALA A 185 -11.50 -16.53 6.26
CA ALA A 185 -12.17 -15.82 5.19
C ALA A 185 -11.19 -15.28 4.13
N VAL A 186 -10.08 -14.67 4.55
CA VAL A 186 -9.06 -14.14 3.63
C VAL A 186 -8.37 -15.27 2.87
N VAL A 187 -8.00 -16.38 3.55
CA VAL A 187 -7.41 -17.54 2.87
C VAL A 187 -8.38 -18.16 1.86
N ALA A 188 -9.68 -18.12 2.13
CA ALA A 188 -10.70 -18.65 1.24
C ALA A 188 -10.95 -17.80 -0.03
N TRP A 189 -10.50 -16.53 -0.06
CA TRP A 189 -10.61 -15.70 -1.27
C TRP A 189 -9.90 -16.32 -2.47
N ASP A 190 -8.70 -16.86 -2.25
CA ASP A 190 -7.98 -17.71 -3.19
C ASP A 190 -6.90 -18.50 -2.42
N SER A 191 -7.18 -19.77 -2.11
CA SER A 191 -6.28 -20.63 -1.34
C SER A 191 -4.98 -21.00 -2.07
N LYS A 192 -4.83 -20.64 -3.35
CA LYS A 192 -3.58 -20.77 -4.10
C LYS A 192 -2.71 -19.52 -4.00
N LEU A 193 -3.27 -18.41 -3.52
CA LEU A 193 -2.61 -17.12 -3.41
C LEU A 193 -2.46 -16.66 -1.96
N TRP A 194 -3.43 -16.89 -1.10
CA TRP A 194 -3.44 -16.48 0.30
C TRP A 194 -3.12 -17.65 1.24
N THR A 195 -2.33 -17.40 2.29
CA THR A 195 -1.98 -18.38 3.33
C THR A 195 -1.91 -17.72 4.69
N CYS A 196 -2.14 -18.49 5.75
CA CYS A 196 -2.01 -18.04 7.13
C CYS A 196 -1.53 -19.22 7.98
N THR A 197 -0.65 -18.99 8.97
CA THR A 197 -0.28 -20.02 9.96
C THR A 197 -1.44 -20.35 10.89
N MET A 198 -2.46 -19.48 10.93
CA MET A 198 -3.61 -19.54 11.83
C MET A 198 -3.27 -19.41 13.32
N GLU A 199 -2.05 -19.00 13.64
CA GLU A 199 -1.66 -18.65 15.01
C GLU A 199 -2.33 -17.33 15.45
N ASP A 200 -2.51 -17.15 16.75
CA ASP A 200 -3.08 -15.92 17.31
C ASP A 200 -2.24 -14.70 16.90
N GLY A 201 -2.89 -13.71 16.29
CA GLY A 201 -2.21 -12.50 15.81
C GLY A 201 -1.48 -12.65 14.47
N ALA A 202 -1.45 -13.84 13.86
CA ALA A 202 -0.88 -14.03 12.53
C ALA A 202 -1.85 -13.53 11.45
N TYR A 203 -1.46 -12.52 10.68
CA TYR A 203 -2.27 -12.07 9.55
C TYR A 203 -2.03 -12.95 8.31
N PRO A 204 -3.06 -13.19 7.47
CA PRO A 204 -2.89 -13.88 6.20
C PRO A 204 -1.96 -13.12 5.24
N VAL A 205 -1.06 -13.83 4.57
CA VAL A 205 -0.06 -13.28 3.63
C VAL A 205 -0.15 -13.96 2.26
N LEU A 206 0.55 -13.42 1.26
CA LEU A 206 0.57 -13.95 -0.10
C LEU A 206 1.62 -15.08 -0.26
N LEU A 207 1.23 -16.24 -0.82
CA LEU A 207 2.01 -17.48 -0.94
C LEU A 207 3.27 -17.41 -1.83
N ARG A 208 3.35 -16.46 -2.77
CA ARG A 208 4.35 -16.47 -3.86
C ARG A 208 5.36 -15.34 -3.83
N THR A 209 5.39 -14.56 -2.75
CA THR A 209 6.12 -13.29 -2.73
C THR A 209 7.02 -13.13 -1.52
N ALA A 210 7.53 -14.23 -0.95
CA ALA A 210 8.33 -14.30 0.28
C ALA A 210 9.65 -13.50 0.33
N VAL A 211 9.91 -12.58 -0.58
CA VAL A 211 11.00 -11.60 -0.45
C VAL A 211 10.45 -10.24 -0.92
N GLY A 212 9.75 -9.53 -0.03
CA GLY A 212 9.49 -8.10 -0.21
C GLY A 212 10.79 -7.29 -0.29
N ILE A 213 10.71 -6.03 -0.71
CA ILE A 213 11.80 -5.08 -0.51
C ILE A 213 11.94 -4.86 0.99
N GLN A 214 13.06 -5.35 1.53
CA GLN A 214 13.45 -5.19 2.93
C GLN A 214 14.15 -3.84 3.15
N PRO A 215 14.14 -3.30 4.37
CA PRO A 215 14.92 -2.12 4.68
C PRO A 215 16.41 -2.40 4.49
N VAL A 216 17.13 -1.42 3.95
CA VAL A 216 18.59 -1.43 3.97
C VAL A 216 18.99 -1.02 5.37
N ALA A 217 19.60 -1.93 6.15
CA ALA A 217 20.14 -1.59 7.47
C ALA A 217 21.03 -0.35 7.35
N ASP A 218 20.61 0.73 8.02
CA ASP A 218 21.01 2.07 7.68
C ASP A 218 22.51 2.31 7.86
N GLY A 219 23.01 3.04 6.87
CA GLY A 219 24.23 3.81 6.94
C GLY A 219 24.10 4.87 5.88
N VAL A 220 23.16 5.81 6.06
CA VAL A 220 23.17 7.09 5.33
C VAL A 220 24.40 7.85 5.81
N ALA A 221 25.55 7.47 5.28
CA ALA A 221 26.76 8.26 5.40
C ALA A 221 26.61 9.46 4.45
N ASP A 222 26.72 10.66 5.00
CA ASP A 222 26.76 11.94 4.30
C ASP A 222 28.03 12.09 3.43
N GLY A 223 28.25 11.15 2.53
CA GLY A 223 29.48 11.02 1.76
C GLY A 223 29.25 10.21 0.50
N ARG A 224 29.70 10.77 -0.64
CA ARG A 224 29.73 10.18 -2.00
C ARG A 224 29.34 8.70 -2.05
N VAL A 225 28.22 8.43 -2.73
CA VAL A 225 27.71 7.10 -3.08
C VAL A 225 28.86 6.17 -3.43
N THR A 226 29.25 5.31 -2.48
CA THR A 226 30.14 4.20 -2.77
C THR A 226 29.29 3.08 -3.35
N SER A 227 29.63 2.67 -4.56
CA SER A 227 28.99 1.61 -5.35
C SER A 227 28.64 0.38 -4.50
N GLY A 228 27.37 0.22 -4.11
CA GLY A 228 26.90 -0.98 -3.44
C GLY A 228 26.79 -2.15 -4.42
N ILE A 229 27.13 -3.36 -3.97
CA ILE A 229 26.87 -4.62 -4.66
C ILE A 229 25.64 -5.23 -3.99
N TYR A 230 24.64 -5.59 -4.79
CA TYR A 230 23.41 -6.21 -4.29
C TYR A 230 23.17 -7.53 -5.02
N THR A 231 22.58 -8.50 -4.34
CA THR A 231 22.00 -9.67 -5.03
C THR A 231 20.85 -9.21 -5.95
N LEU A 232 20.40 -10.09 -6.84
CA LEU A 232 19.18 -9.83 -7.63
C LEU A 232 17.93 -9.62 -6.77
N THR A 233 17.97 -10.09 -5.51
CA THR A 233 16.90 -9.95 -4.52
C THR A 233 17.06 -8.69 -3.66
N GLY A 234 18.02 -7.80 -3.97
CA GLY A 234 18.20 -6.52 -3.27
C GLY A 234 18.98 -6.59 -1.96
N VAL A 235 19.56 -7.74 -1.60
CA VAL A 235 20.39 -7.88 -0.40
C VAL A 235 21.77 -7.28 -0.67
N ARG A 236 22.19 -6.30 0.13
CA ARG A 236 23.55 -5.73 0.03
C ARG A 236 24.58 -6.76 0.45
N VAL A 237 25.59 -6.99 -0.39
CA VAL A 237 26.72 -7.88 -0.09
C VAL A 237 28.02 -7.09 -0.01
N ARG A 238 28.91 -7.51 0.89
CA ARG A 238 30.22 -6.85 1.07
C ARG A 238 31.17 -7.11 -0.11
N GLN A 239 31.05 -8.27 -0.75
CA GLN A 239 31.87 -8.66 -1.90
C GLN A 239 31.07 -9.60 -2.80
N ALA A 240 31.13 -9.38 -4.12
CA ALA A 240 30.59 -10.33 -5.09
C ALA A 240 31.55 -11.52 -5.20
N THR A 241 31.05 -12.73 -4.96
CA THR A 241 31.73 -13.97 -5.33
C THR A 241 31.22 -14.39 -6.71
N LYS A 242 30.96 -15.68 -6.95
CA LYS A 242 30.46 -16.14 -8.25
C LYS A 242 28.93 -16.04 -8.28
N GLY A 243 28.39 -15.23 -9.20
CA GLY A 243 26.95 -15.04 -9.29
C GLY A 243 26.53 -13.79 -10.07
N LEU A 244 25.22 -13.56 -10.16
CA LEU A 244 24.65 -12.38 -10.80
C LEU A 244 24.26 -11.35 -9.72
N TYR A 245 24.77 -10.12 -9.88
CA TYR A 245 24.61 -9.04 -8.92
C TYR A 245 24.10 -7.76 -9.60
N ILE A 246 23.57 -6.82 -8.82
CA ILE A 246 23.34 -5.44 -9.21
C ILE A 246 24.49 -4.60 -8.66
N ILE A 247 25.29 -4.02 -9.56
CA ILE A 247 26.43 -3.16 -9.21
C ILE A 247 26.23 -1.85 -9.95
N ASN A 248 26.15 -0.73 -9.23
CA ASN A 248 25.88 0.58 -9.83
C ASN A 248 24.63 0.59 -10.74
N GLY A 249 23.56 -0.09 -10.31
CA GLY A 249 22.30 -0.16 -11.05
C GLY A 249 22.32 -1.05 -12.30
N ARG A 250 23.39 -1.80 -12.55
CA ARG A 250 23.50 -2.72 -13.69
C ARG A 250 23.61 -4.17 -13.23
N LYS A 251 22.99 -5.09 -13.97
CA LYS A 251 23.19 -6.53 -13.78
C LYS A 251 24.60 -6.90 -14.23
N VAL A 252 25.41 -7.43 -13.33
CA VAL A 252 26.80 -7.83 -13.56
C VAL A 252 26.96 -9.30 -13.16
N MET A 253 27.43 -10.12 -14.10
CA MET A 253 27.82 -11.50 -13.83
C MET A 253 29.27 -11.51 -13.35
N VAL A 254 29.48 -11.87 -12.10
CA VAL A 254 30.80 -12.06 -11.51
C VAL A 254 31.17 -13.53 -11.67
N LYS A 255 32.26 -13.77 -12.42
CA LYS A 255 32.68 -15.09 -12.91
C LYS A 255 33.51 -15.85 -11.88
#